data_AF-A0A7S2AF78-F1
#
_entry.id   AF-A0A7S2AF78-F1
#
_cell.length_a   1.000
_cell.length_b   1.000
_cell.length_c   1.000
_cell.angle_alpha   90.00
_cell.angle_beta   90.00
_cell.angle_gamma   90.00
#
_symmetry.space_group_name_H-M   'P 1'
#
loop_
_entity.id
_entity.type
_entity.pdbx_description
1 polymer ?
#
loop_
_entity_poly.entity_id
_entity_poly.type
_entity_poly.pdbx_seq_one_letter_code
_entity_poly.pdbx_strand_id
1 'polypeptide(L)'
;QFRAKLREINARPIRKVAQAKARKKRRLQKRLEKLRSTAMSLVDSPDMSEAAKARQMRKAVNRMANEDRRKVTVVAMKKGGGGNRGNKERGKVPKGAKTKVVDRRMKSDRRGEKRANKRNPMRPKLQARKLAKMKTRTNGKKTRGGGGGGSGSAGAAGR
;
A
#
# COMPACT_ATOMS: atom_id res chain seq x y z
N GLN A 1 21.78 -10.54 -23.19
CA GLN A 1 20.45 -10.88 -23.74
C GLN A 1 19.90 -12.18 -23.12
N PHE A 2 20.61 -13.31 -23.21
CA PHE A 2 20.15 -14.64 -22.76
C PHE A 2 19.84 -14.78 -21.25
N ARG A 3 20.75 -14.30 -20.39
CA ARG A 3 20.59 -14.34 -18.91
C ARG A 3 19.39 -13.53 -18.39
N ALA A 4 18.94 -12.52 -19.12
CA ALA A 4 17.77 -11.72 -18.74
C ALA A 4 16.46 -12.48 -19.00
N LYS A 5 16.36 -13.19 -20.13
CA LYS A 5 15.21 -14.05 -20.49
C LYS A 5 15.04 -15.21 -19.50
N LEU A 6 16.14 -15.85 -19.09
CA LEU A 6 16.10 -16.91 -18.06
C LEU A 6 15.66 -16.37 -16.69
N ARG A 7 16.11 -15.18 -16.31
CA ARG A 7 15.65 -14.53 -15.07
C ARG A 7 14.17 -14.15 -15.13
N GLU A 8 13.65 -13.77 -16.28
CA GLU A 8 12.23 -13.47 -16.48
C GLU A 8 11.34 -14.72 -16.33
N ILE A 9 11.77 -15.85 -16.92
CA ILE A 9 11.12 -17.16 -16.78
C ILE A 9 11.17 -17.64 -15.32
N ASN A 10 12.34 -17.54 -14.68
CA ASN A 10 12.54 -17.98 -13.30
C ASN A 10 11.96 -17.02 -12.25
N ALA A 11 11.72 -15.74 -12.59
CA ALA A 11 11.14 -14.76 -11.67
C ALA A 11 9.69 -15.10 -11.29
N ARG A 12 8.97 -15.85 -12.15
CA ARG A 12 7.62 -16.36 -11.87
C ARG A 12 7.46 -17.80 -12.35
N PRO A 13 7.98 -18.79 -11.62
CA PRO A 13 7.84 -20.19 -11.98
C PRO A 13 6.36 -20.60 -12.05
N ILE A 14 6.00 -21.49 -12.98
CA ILE A 14 4.65 -22.04 -13.15
C ILE A 14 4.06 -22.50 -11.81
N ARG A 15 4.85 -23.19 -11.00
CA ARG A 15 4.50 -23.63 -9.64
C ARG A 15 4.10 -22.48 -8.72
N LYS A 16 4.82 -21.35 -8.75
CA LYS A 16 4.54 -20.18 -7.91
C LYS A 16 3.32 -19.40 -8.39
N VAL A 17 3.07 -19.37 -9.70
CA VAL A 17 1.84 -18.80 -10.27
C VAL A 17 0.63 -19.64 -9.87
N ALA A 18 0.70 -20.97 -10.01
CA ALA A 18 -0.33 -21.90 -9.56
C ALA A 18 -0.57 -21.78 -8.04
N GLN A 19 0.50 -21.76 -7.24
CA GLN A 19 0.42 -21.55 -5.79
C GLN A 19 -0.23 -20.20 -5.43
N ALA A 20 0.09 -19.13 -6.16
CA ALA A 20 -0.53 -17.82 -5.96
C ALA A 20 -2.02 -17.82 -6.31
N LYS A 21 -2.42 -18.47 -7.41
CA LYS A 21 -3.83 -18.66 -7.79
C LYS A 21 -4.58 -19.47 -6.73
N ALA A 22 -4.02 -20.60 -6.29
CA ALA A 22 -4.60 -21.43 -5.22
C ALA A 22 -4.72 -20.65 -3.90
N ARG A 23 -3.72 -19.85 -3.51
CA ARG A 23 -3.78 -18.99 -2.32
C ARG A 23 -4.88 -17.93 -2.43
N LYS A 24 -5.09 -17.33 -3.61
CA LYS A 24 -6.20 -16.39 -3.85
C LYS A 24 -7.56 -17.10 -3.76
N LYS A 25 -7.71 -18.26 -4.40
CA LYS A 25 -8.93 -19.08 -4.33
C LYS A 25 -9.26 -19.47 -2.88
N ARG A 26 -8.28 -19.98 -2.14
CA ARG A 26 -8.42 -20.36 -0.73
C ARG A 26 -8.83 -19.18 0.16
N ARG A 27 -8.29 -17.98 -0.07
CA ARG A 27 -8.69 -16.78 0.68
C ARG A 27 -10.16 -16.42 0.41
N LEU A 28 -10.61 -16.53 -0.84
CA LEU A 28 -12.00 -16.28 -1.21
C LEU A 28 -12.94 -17.34 -0.59
N GLN A 29 -12.60 -18.62 -0.71
CA GLN A 29 -13.38 -19.72 -0.12
C GLN A 29 -13.54 -19.53 1.39
N LYS A 30 -12.46 -19.27 2.12
CA LYS A 30 -12.52 -18.97 3.57
C LYS A 30 -13.39 -17.75 3.92
N ARG A 31 -13.46 -16.75 3.02
CA ARG A 31 -14.34 -15.59 3.21
C ARG A 31 -15.80 -15.96 3.03
N LEU A 32 -16.11 -16.78 2.04
CA LEU A 32 -17.45 -17.28 1.74
C LEU A 32 -17.93 -18.27 2.81
N GLU A 33 -17.07 -19.17 3.29
CA GLU A 33 -17.36 -20.09 4.40
C GLU A 33 -17.77 -19.34 5.66
N LYS A 34 -17.02 -18.29 6.02
CA LYS A 34 -17.37 -17.41 7.15
C LYS A 34 -18.71 -16.69 6.94
N LEU A 35 -18.98 -16.23 5.72
CA LEU A 35 -20.26 -15.58 5.43
C LEU A 35 -21.42 -16.58 5.57
N ARG A 36 -21.26 -17.79 5.04
CA ARG A 36 -22.23 -18.88 5.18
C ARG A 36 -22.48 -19.22 6.64
N SER A 37 -21.43 -19.40 7.43
CA SER A 37 -21.56 -19.71 8.86
C SER A 37 -22.25 -18.58 9.63
N THR A 38 -21.94 -17.31 9.32
CA THR A 38 -22.65 -16.17 9.92
C THR A 38 -24.10 -16.07 9.47
N ALA A 39 -24.41 -16.43 8.23
CA ALA A 39 -25.79 -16.40 7.73
C ALA A 39 -26.64 -17.48 8.41
N MET A 40 -26.14 -18.72 8.51
CA MET A 40 -26.84 -19.81 9.20
C MET A 40 -27.11 -19.45 10.67
N SER A 41 -26.08 -19.00 11.40
CA SER A 41 -26.24 -18.59 12.80
C SER A 41 -27.26 -17.46 13.01
N LEU A 42 -27.38 -16.52 12.07
CA LEU A 42 -28.36 -15.42 12.15
C LEU A 42 -29.79 -15.87 11.83
N VAL A 43 -29.94 -16.87 10.96
CA VAL A 43 -31.26 -17.46 10.66
C VAL A 43 -31.77 -18.21 11.88
N ASP A 44 -30.91 -19.02 12.50
CA ASP A 44 -31.24 -19.89 13.65
C ASP A 44 -31.51 -19.11 14.94
N SER A 45 -31.16 -17.83 15.01
CA SER A 45 -31.41 -16.98 16.19
C SER A 45 -32.87 -16.49 16.21
N PRO A 46 -33.71 -16.92 17.18
CA PRO A 46 -35.12 -16.52 17.24
C PRO A 46 -35.34 -15.11 17.80
N ASP A 47 -34.39 -14.58 18.58
CA ASP A 47 -34.54 -13.33 19.34
C ASP A 47 -34.45 -12.05 18.48
N MET A 48 -34.16 -12.17 17.18
CA MET A 48 -33.92 -11.03 16.29
C MET A 48 -35.04 -10.89 15.26
N SER A 49 -35.55 -9.67 15.08
CA SER A 49 -36.50 -9.38 13.99
C SER A 49 -35.85 -9.57 12.60
N GLU A 50 -36.66 -9.92 11.61
CA GLU A 50 -36.20 -10.14 10.22
C GLU A 50 -35.46 -8.93 9.64
N ALA A 51 -35.94 -7.72 9.96
CA ALA A 51 -35.29 -6.47 9.57
C ALA A 51 -33.88 -6.34 10.18
N ALA A 52 -33.69 -6.78 11.42
CA ALA A 52 -32.40 -6.77 12.07
C ALA A 52 -31.47 -7.86 11.50
N LYS A 53 -31.99 -9.07 11.23
CA LYS A 53 -31.25 -10.14 10.52
C LYS A 53 -30.72 -9.65 9.17
N ALA A 54 -31.56 -8.99 8.38
CA ALA A 54 -31.18 -8.41 7.08
C ALA A 54 -30.09 -7.33 7.20
N ARG A 55 -30.21 -6.42 8.19
CA ARG A 55 -29.18 -5.40 8.45
C ARG A 55 -27.84 -6.02 8.85
N GLN A 56 -27.86 -7.08 9.66
CA GLN A 56 -26.66 -7.77 10.12
C GLN A 56 -25.99 -8.56 8.99
N MET A 57 -26.77 -9.23 8.13
CA MET A 57 -26.26 -9.85 6.91
C MET A 57 -25.61 -8.84 5.97
N ARG A 58 -26.25 -7.71 5.70
CA ARG A 58 -25.67 -6.63 4.87
C ARG A 58 -24.34 -6.13 5.43
N LYS A 59 -24.24 -5.98 6.76
CA LYS A 59 -23.00 -5.58 7.44
C LYS A 59 -21.89 -6.64 7.29
N ALA A 60 -22.22 -7.92 7.41
CA ALA A 60 -21.28 -9.02 7.22
C ALA A 60 -20.72 -9.05 5.79
N VAL A 61 -21.59 -8.93 4.78
CA VAL A 61 -21.19 -8.84 3.36
C VAL A 61 -20.28 -7.65 3.11
N ASN A 62 -20.66 -6.45 3.58
CA ASN A 62 -19.87 -5.24 3.40
C ASN A 62 -18.49 -5.31 4.05
N ARG A 63 -18.37 -5.98 5.20
CA ARG A 63 -17.08 -6.19 5.88
C ARG A 63 -16.15 -7.11 5.10
N MET A 64 -16.70 -8.11 4.41
CA MET A 64 -15.93 -9.09 3.65
C MET A 64 -15.58 -8.61 2.23
N ALA A 65 -16.41 -7.74 1.65
CA ALA A 65 -16.21 -7.12 0.35
C ALA A 65 -15.14 -6.01 0.39
N ASN A 66 -15.15 -5.19 1.44
CA ASN A 66 -14.17 -4.12 1.59
C ASN A 66 -12.85 -4.69 2.16
N GLU A 67 -11.82 -4.82 1.33
CA GLU A 67 -10.44 -4.90 1.85
C GLU A 67 -10.20 -3.67 2.74
N ASP A 68 -9.55 -3.83 3.90
CA ASP A 68 -9.28 -2.81 4.93
C ASP A 68 -8.50 -1.58 4.40
N ARG A 69 -9.08 -0.85 3.46
CA ARG A 69 -8.61 0.42 2.96
C ARG A 69 -9.05 1.47 3.96
N ARG A 70 -8.36 1.48 5.11
CA ARG A 70 -8.57 2.48 6.15
C ARG A 70 -8.46 3.87 5.50
N LYS A 71 -9.56 4.62 5.50
CA LYS A 71 -9.61 5.98 4.93
C LYS A 71 -8.55 6.83 5.62
N VAL A 72 -7.81 7.61 4.83
CA VAL A 72 -6.79 8.52 5.36
C VAL A 72 -7.50 9.78 5.86
N THR A 73 -7.52 10.01 7.17
CA THR A 73 -8.12 11.21 7.75
C THR A 73 -7.12 12.35 7.71
N VAL A 74 -7.51 13.48 7.09
CA VAL A 74 -6.66 14.66 6.94
C VAL A 74 -6.86 15.59 8.14
N VAL A 75 -5.79 15.87 8.87
CA VAL A 75 -5.79 16.72 10.06
C VAL A 75 -4.97 17.98 9.78
N ALA A 76 -5.48 19.16 10.12
CA ALA A 76 -4.81 20.43 9.84
C ALA A 76 -3.98 20.92 11.03
N MET A 77 -2.71 21.30 10.80
CA MET A 77 -1.87 21.89 11.84
C MET A 77 -2.28 23.35 12.13
N LYS A 78 -2.42 23.70 13.42
CA LYS A 78 -2.52 25.10 13.88
C LYS A 78 -1.12 25.71 14.07
N LYS A 79 -0.98 27.02 13.85
CA LYS A 79 0.28 27.79 14.02
C LYS A 79 0.84 27.55 15.44
N GLY A 80 2.13 27.19 15.55
CA GLY A 80 2.80 26.88 16.82
C GLY A 80 2.69 25.42 17.32
N GLY A 81 1.96 24.54 16.64
CA GLY A 81 1.86 23.12 16.99
C GLY A 81 2.96 22.26 16.37
N GLY A 82 4.22 22.50 16.73
CA GLY A 82 5.35 21.70 16.27
C GLY A 82 5.28 20.25 16.76
N GLY A 83 5.45 19.30 15.85
CA GLY A 83 5.89 17.93 16.17
C GLY A 83 4.83 16.92 16.60
N ASN A 84 4.14 17.10 17.74
CA ASN A 84 3.65 15.94 18.51
C ASN A 84 2.14 15.88 18.83
N ARG A 85 1.25 16.43 18.00
CA ARG A 85 -0.21 16.27 18.19
C ARG A 85 -0.84 15.04 17.52
N GLY A 86 -0.04 14.17 16.89
CA GLY A 86 -0.53 12.90 16.33
C GLY A 86 -1.30 12.03 17.32
N ASN A 87 -1.04 12.21 18.64
CA ASN A 87 -1.75 11.52 19.72
C ASN A 87 -2.93 12.29 20.32
N LYS A 88 -2.88 13.63 20.40
CA LYS A 88 -3.89 14.46 21.11
C LYS A 88 -5.14 14.71 20.25
N GLU A 89 -5.03 14.74 18.93
CA GLU A 89 -6.20 14.88 18.03
C GLU A 89 -6.86 13.53 17.67
N ARG A 90 -6.43 12.43 18.31
CA ARG A 90 -7.09 11.11 18.21
C ARG A 90 -8.55 11.10 18.67
N GLY A 91 -9.01 12.12 19.41
CA GLY A 91 -10.42 12.26 19.77
C GLY A 91 -11.35 12.48 18.57
N LYS A 92 -10.85 13.01 17.44
CA LYS A 92 -11.65 13.23 16.21
C LYS A 92 -11.42 12.18 15.13
N VAL A 93 -10.54 11.22 15.37
CA VAL A 93 -10.12 10.25 14.35
C VAL A 93 -10.40 8.83 14.85
N PRO A 94 -11.13 8.00 14.08
CA PRO A 94 -11.43 6.64 14.51
C PRO A 94 -10.14 5.84 14.76
N LYS A 95 -10.14 5.09 15.87
CA LYS A 95 -8.99 4.30 16.35
C LYS A 95 -8.49 3.38 15.21
N GLY A 96 -7.23 3.57 14.81
CA GLY A 96 -6.58 2.79 13.75
C GLY A 96 -6.63 3.40 12.33
N ALA A 97 -7.28 4.55 12.12
CA ALA A 97 -7.20 5.26 10.85
C ALA A 97 -5.79 5.82 10.58
N LYS A 98 -5.40 5.86 9.30
CA LYS A 98 -4.13 6.48 8.88
C LYS A 98 -4.34 8.00 8.89
N THR A 99 -3.67 8.73 9.77
CA THR A 99 -3.75 10.19 9.81
C THR A 99 -2.71 10.81 8.88
N LYS A 100 -3.12 11.78 8.06
CA LYS A 100 -2.20 12.66 7.35
C LYS A 100 -2.32 14.05 7.93
N VAL A 101 -1.31 14.43 8.70
CA VAL A 101 -1.18 15.80 9.21
C VAL A 101 -0.75 16.70 8.05
N VAL A 102 -1.45 17.82 7.86
CA VAL A 102 -1.23 18.77 6.76
C VAL A 102 -1.12 20.17 7.34
N ASP A 103 -0.02 20.85 7.05
CA ASP A 103 0.22 22.24 7.43
C ASP A 103 -0.35 23.24 6.39
N ARG A 104 -0.19 24.54 6.66
CA ARG A 104 -0.70 25.60 5.77
C ARG A 104 0.02 25.61 4.42
N ARG A 105 1.33 25.38 4.39
CA ARG A 105 2.14 25.33 3.15
C ARG A 105 1.72 24.14 2.28
N MET A 106 1.65 22.93 2.83
CA MET A 106 1.22 21.74 2.11
C MET A 106 -0.22 21.83 1.60
N LYS A 107 -1.12 22.55 2.28
CA LYS A 107 -2.46 22.86 1.73
C LYS A 107 -2.38 23.79 0.51
N SER A 108 -1.54 24.83 0.59
CA SER A 108 -1.32 25.78 -0.50
C SER A 108 -0.71 25.08 -1.72
N ASP A 109 0.36 24.30 -1.51
CA ASP A 109 1.09 23.62 -2.57
C ASP A 109 0.20 22.61 -3.29
N ARG A 110 -0.57 21.79 -2.55
CA ARG A 110 -1.55 20.87 -3.16
C ARG A 110 -2.65 21.60 -3.92
N ARG A 111 -3.08 22.78 -3.46
CA ARG A 111 -4.09 23.58 -4.16
C ARG A 111 -3.51 24.13 -5.47
N GLY A 112 -2.28 24.65 -5.43
CA GLY A 112 -1.54 25.10 -6.61
C GLY A 112 -1.33 23.96 -7.61
N GLU A 113 -0.87 22.81 -7.13
CA GLU A 113 -0.68 21.60 -7.94
C GLU A 113 -1.97 21.15 -8.61
N LYS A 114 -3.09 21.11 -7.87
CA LYS A 114 -4.41 20.80 -8.45
C LYS A 114 -4.83 21.79 -9.52
N ARG A 115 -4.64 23.10 -9.32
CA ARG A 115 -4.96 24.13 -10.33
C ARG A 115 -4.10 23.95 -11.58
N ALA A 116 -2.81 23.72 -11.40
CA ALA A 116 -1.89 23.51 -12.52
C ALA A 116 -2.17 22.20 -13.29
N ASN A 117 -2.60 21.15 -12.59
CA ASN A 117 -3.03 19.89 -13.21
C ASN A 117 -4.37 20.03 -13.95
N LYS A 118 -5.27 20.89 -13.48
CA LYS A 118 -6.50 21.23 -14.23
C LYS A 118 -6.18 22.01 -15.51
N ARG A 119 -5.24 22.97 -15.45
CA ARG A 119 -4.82 23.76 -16.63
C ARG A 119 -4.09 22.94 -17.68
N ASN A 120 -3.31 21.94 -17.26
CA ASN A 120 -2.65 21.03 -18.18
C ASN A 120 -2.74 19.58 -17.65
N PRO A 121 -3.69 18.79 -18.19
CA PRO A 121 -3.97 17.43 -17.72
C PRO A 121 -2.88 16.41 -18.06
N MET A 122 -1.92 16.75 -18.94
CA MET A 122 -0.76 15.90 -19.23
C MET A 122 0.36 16.04 -18.21
N ARG A 123 0.40 17.12 -17.41
CA ARG A 123 1.45 17.35 -16.39
C ARG A 123 1.63 16.20 -15.40
N PRO A 124 0.57 15.60 -14.82
CA PRO A 124 0.72 14.46 -13.91
C PRO A 124 1.42 13.26 -14.57
N LYS A 125 1.07 12.95 -15.83
CA LYS A 125 1.68 11.84 -16.59
C LYS A 125 3.16 12.10 -16.85
N LEU A 126 3.52 13.33 -17.20
CA LEU A 126 4.91 13.75 -17.43
C LEU A 126 5.73 13.72 -16.13
N GLN A 127 5.16 14.20 -15.03
CA GLN A 127 5.79 14.13 -13.70
C GLN A 127 6.02 12.68 -13.27
N ALA A 128 5.03 11.79 -13.46
CA ALA A 128 5.17 10.37 -13.17
C ALA A 128 6.27 9.70 -14.01
N ARG A 129 6.34 10.00 -15.32
CA ARG A 129 7.44 9.54 -16.20
C ARG A 129 8.80 10.02 -15.72
N LYS A 130 8.91 11.30 -15.33
CA LYS A 130 10.17 11.88 -14.81
C LYS A 130 10.61 11.21 -13.51
N LEU A 131 9.69 10.98 -12.57
CA LEU A 131 9.95 10.25 -11.32
C LEU A 131 10.38 8.80 -11.59
N ALA A 132 9.71 8.10 -12.50
CA ALA A 132 10.07 6.73 -12.89
C ALA A 132 11.50 6.68 -13.47
N LYS A 133 11.84 7.63 -14.36
CA LYS A 133 13.18 7.75 -14.96
C LYS A 133 14.26 8.10 -13.93
N MET A 134 13.95 8.90 -12.92
CA MET A 134 14.87 9.17 -11.81
C MET A 134 15.09 7.93 -10.94
N LYS A 135 14.02 7.18 -10.63
CA LYS A 135 14.09 5.98 -9.79
C LYS A 135 14.89 4.84 -10.44
N THR A 136 14.80 4.68 -11.76
CA THR A 136 15.62 3.70 -12.49
C THR A 136 17.10 4.10 -12.51
N ARG A 137 17.40 5.41 -12.62
CA ARG A 137 18.79 5.93 -12.54
C ARG A 137 19.41 5.73 -11.17
N THR A 138 18.67 5.94 -10.08
CA THR A 138 19.19 5.74 -8.72
C THR A 138 19.42 4.26 -8.39
N ASN A 139 18.52 3.35 -8.82
CA ASN A 139 18.76 1.91 -8.70
C ASN A 139 19.92 1.42 -9.59
N GLY A 140 20.10 1.99 -10.77
CA GLY A 140 21.24 1.70 -11.65
C GLY A 140 22.58 2.18 -11.08
N LYS A 141 22.60 3.29 -10.34
CA LYS A 141 23.81 3.79 -9.67
C LYS A 141 24.16 2.94 -8.43
N LYS A 142 23.16 2.45 -7.70
CA LYS A 142 23.35 1.58 -6.52
C LYS A 142 23.95 0.20 -6.86
N THR A 143 23.81 -0.26 -8.10
CA THR A 143 24.39 -1.53 -8.58
C THR A 143 25.78 -1.37 -9.21
N ARG A 144 26.24 -0.13 -9.45
CA ARG A 144 27.55 0.16 -10.07
C ARG A 144 28.59 0.76 -9.11
N GLY A 145 28.20 1.05 -7.86
CA GLY A 145 29.05 1.72 -6.86
C GLY A 145 29.48 0.87 -5.66
N GLY A 146 29.38 -0.46 -5.75
CA GLY A 146 29.79 -1.38 -4.69
C GLY A 146 30.63 -2.51 -5.28
N GLY A 147 31.91 -2.26 -5.49
CA GLY A 147 32.84 -3.20 -6.11
C GLY A 147 34.18 -2.53 -6.37
N GLY A 148 34.86 -2.12 -5.30
CA GLY A 148 36.19 -1.53 -5.33
C GLY A 148 36.88 -1.81 -4.01
N GLY A 149 37.22 -3.08 -3.78
CA GLY A 149 37.94 -3.54 -2.60
C GLY A 149 38.47 -4.95 -2.85
N GLY A 150 39.79 -5.06 -3.04
CA GLY A 150 40.54 -6.32 -3.01
C GLY A 150 41.33 -6.64 -4.28
N SER A 151 42.61 -6.27 -4.27
CA SER A 151 43.79 -7.17 -4.37
C SER A 151 44.91 -6.53 -5.22
N GLY A 152 45.97 -6.04 -4.57
CA GLY A 152 47.17 -5.56 -5.23
C GLY A 152 48.31 -5.30 -4.24
N SER A 153 49.29 -6.22 -4.25
CA SER A 153 50.66 -6.14 -3.71
C SER A 153 50.87 -5.91 -2.21
N ALA A 154 51.12 -7.00 -1.48
CA ALA A 154 52.02 -6.99 -0.32
C ALA A 154 52.82 -8.30 -0.29
N GLY A 155 54.15 -8.18 -0.29
CA GLY A 155 55.07 -9.19 0.24
C GLY A 155 55.84 -10.04 -0.77
N ALA A 156 57.07 -9.60 -1.10
CA ALA A 156 58.24 -10.48 -1.18
C ALA A 156 59.50 -9.61 -1.15
N ALA A 157 60.07 -9.45 0.05
CA ALA A 157 61.41 -8.93 0.27
C ALA A 157 62.28 -10.08 0.78
N GLY A 158 63.36 -10.38 0.05
CA GLY A 158 64.64 -10.78 0.62
C GLY A 158 64.97 -12.27 0.79
N ARG A 159 66.11 -12.63 0.18
CA ARG A 159 67.08 -13.70 0.47
C ARG A 159 66.77 -15.11 -0.04
#